data_AF-A0A4Q9MD05-F1
#
_entry.id   AF-A0A4Q9MD05-F1
#
_cell.length_a   1.000
_cell.length_b   1.000
_cell.length_c   1.000
_cell.angle_alpha   90.00
_cell.angle_beta   90.00
_cell.angle_gamma   90.00
#
_symmetry.space_group_name_H-M   'P 1'
#
loop_
_entity.id
_entity.type
_entity.pdbx_description
1 polymer ?
#
loop_
_entity_poly.entity_id
_entity_poly.type
_entity_poly.pdbx_seq_one_letter_code
_entity_poly.pdbx_strand_id
1 'polypeptide(L)'
;MALDIVIPLLPFEKYIIAHAILCVIGFLGLLPLGALVARYTRTFSPSWFTAHWIIQFALAGPVIIVGVSMGIHAVVLAESGPINDVHKQWGIAIFVLYLAQLAFGASIHYFKPKAWARGTGRRPFQNYFHAVTGLLLIAFAMYQVRTGFRTEWPLQTGRGPISNGANVFWYVWIVLLPVVYFAGVIFLIRRQFALERQARMGDTGSTEPNEPMAHQVEPSTATSTGKAQ
;
A
#
# COMPACT_ATOMS: atom_id res chain seq x y z
N MET A 1 -51.88 -6.64 -2.89
CA MET A 1 -50.86 -6.31 -3.90
C MET A 1 -50.44 -4.88 -3.62
N ALA A 2 -49.39 -4.69 -2.82
CA ALA A 2 -48.87 -3.35 -2.57
C ALA A 2 -48.20 -2.88 -3.87
N LEU A 3 -48.57 -1.69 -4.35
CA LEU A 3 -47.82 -1.04 -5.42
C LEU A 3 -46.40 -0.79 -4.91
N ASP A 4 -45.42 -1.46 -5.50
CA ASP A 4 -44.01 -1.17 -5.26
C ASP A 4 -43.69 0.21 -5.85
N ILE A 5 -43.97 1.25 -5.05
CA ILE A 5 -43.64 2.63 -5.40
C ILE A 5 -42.11 2.74 -5.39
N VAL A 6 -41.52 2.77 -6.59
CA VAL A 6 -40.09 3.03 -6.76
C VAL A 6 -39.84 4.52 -6.54
N ILE A 7 -39.40 4.88 -5.33
CA ILE A 7 -39.03 6.25 -5.01
C ILE A 7 -37.65 6.53 -5.65
N PRO A 8 -37.56 7.45 -6.62
CA PRO A 8 -36.29 7.76 -7.28
C PRO A 8 -35.27 8.31 -6.28
N LEU A 9 -33.99 8.13 -6.60
CA LEU A 9 -32.90 8.67 -5.78
C LEU A 9 -32.82 10.19 -5.94
N LEU A 10 -32.76 10.89 -4.82
CA LEU A 10 -32.42 12.31 -4.75
C LEU A 10 -30.97 12.54 -5.18
N PRO A 11 -30.62 13.75 -5.62
CA PRO A 11 -29.25 14.05 -6.07
C PRO A 11 -28.17 13.65 -5.06
N PHE A 12 -28.29 14.06 -3.79
CA PHE A 12 -27.29 13.76 -2.77
C PHE A 12 -27.16 12.25 -2.48
N GLU A 13 -28.25 11.48 -2.56
CA GLU A 13 -28.24 10.03 -2.37
C GLU A 13 -27.42 9.32 -3.46
N LYS A 14 -27.48 9.81 -4.70
CA LYS A 14 -26.64 9.30 -5.80
C LYS A 14 -25.15 9.52 -5.51
N TYR A 15 -24.79 10.66 -4.92
CA TYR A 15 -23.43 10.94 -4.50
C TYR A 15 -23.00 10.09 -3.29
N ILE A 16 -23.89 9.80 -2.33
CA ILE A 16 -23.62 8.84 -1.25
C ILE A 16 -23.34 7.45 -1.82
N ILE A 17 -24.12 7.00 -2.80
CA ILE A 17 -23.90 5.70 -3.46
C ILE A 17 -22.55 5.69 -4.20
N ALA A 18 -22.25 6.73 -4.97
CA ALA A 18 -20.97 6.85 -5.66
C ALA A 18 -19.78 6.86 -4.68
N HIS A 19 -19.89 7.61 -3.58
CA HIS A 19 -18.94 7.60 -2.47
C HIS A 19 -18.73 6.18 -1.94
N ALA A 20 -19.81 5.48 -1.57
CA ALA A 20 -19.75 4.14 -1.01
C ALA A 20 -19.07 3.15 -1.96
N ILE A 21 -19.43 3.15 -3.24
CA ILE A 21 -18.84 2.26 -4.24
C ILE A 21 -17.34 2.52 -4.39
N LEU A 22 -16.96 3.78 -4.62
CA LEU A 22 -15.57 4.15 -4.84
C LEU A 22 -14.71 3.93 -3.59
N CYS A 23 -15.23 4.22 -2.40
CA CYS A 23 -14.51 3.97 -1.15
C CYS A 23 -14.38 2.47 -0.84
N VAL A 24 -15.37 1.63 -1.17
CA VAL A 24 -15.22 0.16 -1.06
C VAL A 24 -14.16 -0.34 -2.05
N ILE A 25 -14.21 0.08 -3.31
CA ILE A 25 -13.21 -0.31 -4.31
C ILE A 25 -11.81 0.14 -3.89
N GLY A 26 -11.66 1.39 -3.49
CA GLY A 26 -10.38 1.96 -3.06
C GLY A 26 -9.85 1.31 -1.78
N PHE A 27 -10.58 1.46 -0.67
CA PHE A 27 -10.09 1.07 0.66
C PHE A 27 -10.20 -0.43 0.96
N LEU A 28 -11.21 -1.13 0.46
CA LEU A 28 -11.40 -2.56 0.73
C LEU A 28 -10.93 -3.43 -0.44
N GLY A 29 -10.83 -2.90 -1.65
CA GLY A 29 -10.30 -3.62 -2.81
C GLY A 29 -8.81 -3.35 -3.05
N LEU A 30 -8.49 -2.13 -3.50
CA LEU A 30 -7.16 -1.78 -4.01
C LEU A 30 -6.11 -1.71 -2.89
N LEU A 31 -6.41 -1.10 -1.73
CA LEU A 31 -5.42 -1.01 -0.65
C LEU A 31 -4.99 -2.39 -0.11
N PRO A 32 -5.91 -3.34 0.17
CA PRO A 32 -5.54 -4.68 0.54
C PRO A 32 -4.84 -5.44 -0.58
N LEU A 33 -5.26 -5.27 -1.83
CA LEU A 33 -4.58 -5.86 -2.98
C LEU A 33 -3.11 -5.42 -3.04
N GLY A 34 -2.85 -4.11 -2.91
CA GLY A 34 -1.48 -3.58 -2.89
C GLY A 34 -0.65 -4.15 -1.73
N ALA A 35 -1.25 -4.29 -0.54
CA ALA A 35 -0.59 -4.88 0.62
C ALA A 35 -0.28 -6.38 0.41
N LEU A 36 -1.20 -7.13 -0.18
CA LEU A 36 -1.03 -8.55 -0.49
C LEU A 36 0.02 -8.76 -1.59
N VAL A 37 -0.01 -7.97 -2.67
CA VAL A 37 1.02 -8.01 -3.71
C VAL A 37 2.40 -7.80 -3.11
N ALA A 38 2.59 -6.77 -2.27
CA ALA A 38 3.86 -6.56 -1.58
C ALA A 38 4.24 -7.73 -0.66
N ARG A 39 3.27 -8.33 0.04
CA ARG A 39 3.52 -9.46 0.96
C ARG A 39 4.00 -10.70 0.19
N TYR A 40 3.29 -11.06 -0.87
CA TYR A 40 3.51 -12.31 -1.58
C TYR A 40 4.63 -12.24 -2.62
N THR A 41 4.94 -11.07 -3.16
CA THR A 41 5.94 -10.95 -4.25
C THR A 41 7.30 -10.43 -3.81
N ARG A 42 7.41 -9.76 -2.65
CA ARG A 42 8.66 -9.12 -2.19
C ARG A 42 9.87 -10.04 -2.14
N THR A 43 9.67 -11.32 -1.86
CA THR A 43 10.77 -12.28 -1.78
C THR A 43 11.10 -12.91 -3.14
N PHE A 44 10.23 -12.79 -4.15
CA PHE A 44 10.35 -13.47 -5.45
C PHE A 44 10.75 -12.56 -6.60
N SER A 45 10.36 -11.28 -6.58
CA SER A 45 10.59 -10.37 -7.69
C SER A 45 11.00 -8.98 -7.21
N PRO A 46 12.02 -8.33 -7.80
CA PRO A 46 12.40 -6.96 -7.47
C PRO A 46 11.30 -5.94 -7.84
N SER A 47 10.43 -6.28 -8.78
CA SER A 47 9.31 -5.43 -9.24
C SER A 47 8.17 -5.31 -8.23
N TRP A 48 8.25 -6.00 -7.07
CA TRP A 48 7.22 -5.95 -6.02
C TRP A 48 6.90 -4.52 -5.59
N PHE A 49 7.93 -3.66 -5.51
CA PHE A 49 7.74 -2.28 -5.08
C PHE A 49 7.01 -1.48 -6.15
N THR A 50 7.39 -1.65 -7.42
CA THR A 50 6.72 -1.01 -8.55
C THR A 50 5.25 -1.36 -8.60
N ALA A 51 4.92 -2.65 -8.51
CA ALA A 51 3.54 -3.10 -8.47
C ALA A 51 2.79 -2.53 -7.25
N HIS A 52 3.42 -2.54 -6.07
CA HIS A 52 2.82 -2.01 -4.85
C HIS A 52 2.49 -0.52 -4.97
N TRP A 53 3.43 0.34 -5.34
CA TRP A 53 3.17 1.78 -5.38
C TRP A 53 2.20 2.14 -6.51
N ILE A 54 2.20 1.43 -7.65
CA ILE A 54 1.19 1.64 -8.70
C ILE A 54 -0.22 1.37 -8.16
N ILE A 55 -0.41 0.24 -7.48
CA ILE A 55 -1.72 -0.10 -6.91
C ILE A 55 -2.13 0.90 -5.83
N GLN A 56 -1.22 1.24 -4.91
CA GLN A 56 -1.55 2.14 -3.79
C GLN A 56 -1.73 3.59 -4.23
N PHE A 57 -0.88 4.12 -5.09
CA PHE A 57 -0.90 5.54 -5.44
C PHE A 57 -1.64 5.80 -6.75
N ALA A 58 -1.20 5.16 -7.84
CA ALA A 58 -1.70 5.48 -9.18
C ALA A 58 -3.13 4.96 -9.42
N LEU A 59 -3.51 3.85 -8.80
CA LEU A 59 -4.85 3.28 -8.93
C LEU A 59 -5.74 3.67 -7.74
N ALA A 60 -5.34 3.34 -6.50
CA ALA A 60 -6.19 3.60 -5.34
C ALA A 60 -6.31 5.11 -5.03
N GLY A 61 -5.27 5.91 -5.28
CA GLY A 61 -5.28 7.37 -5.06
C GLY A 61 -6.44 8.07 -5.74
N PRO A 62 -6.52 8.06 -7.09
CA PRO A 62 -7.63 8.68 -7.80
C PRO A 62 -9.00 8.15 -7.36
N VAL A 63 -9.15 6.83 -7.20
CA VAL A 63 -10.42 6.22 -6.78
C VAL A 63 -10.86 6.71 -5.40
N ILE A 64 -9.96 6.72 -4.42
CA ILE A 64 -10.23 7.16 -3.06
C ILE A 64 -10.52 8.66 -3.01
N ILE A 65 -9.71 9.48 -3.71
CA ILE A 65 -9.89 10.94 -3.75
C ILE A 65 -11.26 11.28 -4.32
N VAL A 66 -11.65 10.66 -5.45
CA VAL A 66 -12.97 10.86 -6.05
C VAL A 66 -14.05 10.37 -5.09
N GLY A 67 -13.92 9.16 -4.51
CA GLY A 67 -14.89 8.62 -3.56
C GLY A 67 -15.13 9.54 -2.36
N VAL A 68 -14.07 10.02 -1.71
CA VAL A 68 -14.17 10.96 -0.58
C VAL A 68 -14.79 12.29 -1.02
N SER A 69 -14.42 12.80 -2.20
CA SER A 69 -14.97 14.04 -2.75
C SER A 69 -16.49 13.93 -2.99
N MET A 70 -16.98 12.77 -3.46
CA MET A 70 -18.43 12.55 -3.61
C MET A 70 -19.15 12.55 -2.25
N GLY A 71 -18.53 12.03 -1.20
CA GLY A 71 -19.09 12.07 0.17
C GLY A 71 -19.19 13.50 0.69
N ILE A 72 -18.14 14.30 0.52
CA ILE A 72 -18.14 15.73 0.87
C ILE A 72 -19.21 16.49 0.08
N HIS A 73 -19.32 16.22 -1.23
CA HIS A 73 -20.31 16.87 -2.07
C HIS A 73 -21.75 16.49 -1.67
N ALA A 74 -21.99 15.23 -1.29
CA ALA A 74 -23.28 14.80 -0.76
C ALA A 74 -23.66 15.56 0.52
N VAL A 75 -22.70 15.81 1.42
CA VAL A 75 -22.93 16.60 2.64
C VAL A 75 -23.37 18.02 2.32
N VAL A 76 -22.74 18.65 1.32
CA VAL A 76 -23.11 20.00 0.85
C VAL A 76 -24.53 20.01 0.28
N LEU A 77 -24.86 19.05 -0.60
CA LEU A 77 -26.18 18.98 -1.23
C LEU A 77 -27.30 18.65 -0.24
N ALA A 78 -27.01 17.87 0.79
CA ALA A 78 -27.97 17.50 1.83
C ALA A 78 -28.12 18.56 2.93
N GLU A 79 -27.30 19.63 2.90
CA GLU A 79 -27.20 20.64 3.98
C GLU A 79 -27.01 20.01 5.37
N SER A 80 -26.40 18.82 5.43
CA SER A 80 -26.35 17.97 6.62
C SER A 80 -25.31 18.38 7.66
N GLY A 81 -24.61 19.51 7.44
CA GLY A 81 -23.54 20.02 8.29
C GLY A 81 -22.19 19.29 8.12
N PRO A 82 -21.05 20.01 8.05
CA PRO A 82 -19.74 19.40 7.92
C PRO A 82 -19.29 18.76 9.24
N ILE A 83 -18.74 17.54 9.17
CA ILE A 83 -17.97 16.87 10.26
C ILE A 83 -18.71 16.81 11.61
N ASN A 84 -20.03 16.61 11.57
CA ASN A 84 -20.89 16.59 12.76
C ASN A 84 -21.25 15.18 13.26
N ASP A 85 -20.72 14.14 12.63
CA ASP A 85 -20.87 12.75 13.07
C ASP A 85 -19.55 11.98 13.03
N VAL A 86 -19.57 10.81 13.68
CA VAL A 86 -18.41 9.93 13.86
C VAL A 86 -17.91 9.39 12.52
N HIS A 87 -18.80 9.11 11.56
CA HIS A 87 -18.40 8.60 10.25
C HIS A 87 -17.62 9.66 9.47
N LYS A 88 -18.10 10.91 9.43
CA LYS A 88 -17.41 12.03 8.78
C LYS A 88 -16.05 12.31 9.42
N GLN A 89 -15.98 12.32 10.76
CA GLN A 89 -14.73 12.55 11.50
C GLN A 89 -13.67 11.49 11.19
N TRP A 90 -14.03 10.21 11.32
CA TRP A 90 -13.12 9.11 11.03
C TRP A 90 -12.79 9.00 9.55
N GLY A 91 -13.75 9.26 8.66
CA GLY A 91 -13.53 9.29 7.21
C GLY A 91 -12.42 10.26 6.82
N ILE A 92 -12.43 11.48 7.36
CA ILE A 92 -11.38 12.47 7.14
C ILE A 92 -10.06 12.01 7.77
N ALA A 93 -10.08 11.52 9.00
CA ALA A 93 -8.87 11.05 9.68
C ALA A 93 -8.17 9.92 8.90
N ILE A 94 -8.94 8.95 8.38
CA ILE A 94 -8.42 7.84 7.57
C ILE A 94 -7.92 8.33 6.21
N PHE A 95 -8.61 9.28 5.59
CA PHE A 95 -8.16 9.87 4.33
C PHE A 95 -6.83 10.62 4.49
N VAL A 96 -6.68 11.40 5.56
CA VAL A 96 -5.40 12.06 5.89
C VAL A 96 -4.32 11.03 6.20
N LEU A 97 -4.64 9.99 6.99
CA LEU A 97 -3.72 8.90 7.29
C LEU A 97 -3.26 8.17 6.03
N TYR A 98 -4.16 8.00 5.04
CA TYR A 98 -3.84 7.42 3.75
C TYR A 98 -2.84 8.27 2.96
N LEU A 99 -3.08 9.57 2.82
CA LEU A 99 -2.14 10.48 2.16
C LEU A 99 -0.78 10.51 2.88
N ALA A 100 -0.80 10.52 4.21
CA ALA A 100 0.40 10.42 5.03
C ALA A 100 1.15 9.10 4.79
N GLN A 101 0.45 7.98 4.60
CA GLN A 101 1.09 6.71 4.28
C GLN A 101 1.72 6.67 2.88
N LEU A 102 1.11 7.32 1.89
CA LEU A 102 1.72 7.44 0.57
C LEU A 102 3.02 8.25 0.64
N ALA A 103 2.98 9.42 1.30
CA ALA A 103 4.15 10.27 1.48
C ALA A 103 5.25 9.57 2.29
N PHE A 104 4.88 8.93 3.40
CA PHE A 104 5.82 8.20 4.24
C PHE A 104 6.42 6.99 3.51
N GLY A 105 5.61 6.22 2.79
CA GLY A 105 6.08 5.11 1.96
C GLY A 105 7.08 5.57 0.89
N ALA A 106 6.79 6.67 0.20
CA ALA A 106 7.73 7.28 -0.74
C ALA A 106 9.04 7.69 -0.02
N SER A 107 8.94 8.37 1.13
CA SER A 107 10.11 8.83 1.87
C SER A 107 11.05 7.68 2.28
N ILE A 108 10.52 6.52 2.68
CA ILE A 108 11.32 5.33 3.03
C ILE A 108 12.16 4.84 1.84
N HIS A 109 11.62 4.97 0.64
CA HIS A 109 12.26 4.48 -0.58
C HIS A 109 13.27 5.47 -1.15
N TYR A 110 13.02 6.78 -1.06
CA TYR A 110 13.94 7.82 -1.52
C TYR A 110 15.02 8.18 -0.48
N PHE A 111 14.71 8.08 0.81
CA PHE A 111 15.62 8.43 1.90
C PHE A 111 15.96 7.19 2.75
N LYS A 112 16.88 6.38 2.22
CA LYS A 112 17.36 5.16 2.92
C LYS A 112 18.50 5.50 3.88
N PRO A 113 18.48 4.99 5.12
CA PRO A 113 19.64 5.09 6.02
C PRO A 113 20.89 4.51 5.36
N LYS A 114 22.03 5.20 5.46
CA LYS A 114 23.28 4.83 4.76
C LYS A 114 23.69 3.37 5.01
N ALA A 115 23.59 2.88 6.24
CA ALA A 115 23.91 1.49 6.57
C ALA A 115 22.99 0.47 5.86
N TRP A 116 21.69 0.77 5.76
CA TRP A 116 20.75 -0.11 5.03
C TRP A 116 20.95 -0.02 3.51
N ALA A 117 21.22 1.18 2.98
CA ALA A 117 21.47 1.39 1.56
C ALA A 117 22.74 0.64 1.09
N ARG A 118 23.75 0.53 1.96
CA ARG A 118 24.97 -0.26 1.72
C ARG A 118 24.82 -1.74 2.08
N GLY A 119 23.63 -2.23 2.44
CA GLY A 119 23.45 -3.64 2.79
C GLY A 119 24.06 -4.07 4.14
N THR A 120 24.80 -3.23 4.85
CA THR A 120 25.42 -3.54 6.15
C THR A 120 24.46 -3.43 7.36
N GLY A 121 23.36 -2.70 7.19
CA GLY A 121 22.39 -2.43 8.25
C GLY A 121 21.25 -3.46 8.37
N ARG A 122 20.56 -3.43 9.52
CA ARG A 122 19.27 -4.10 9.68
C ARG A 122 18.15 -3.30 9.01
N ARG A 123 17.03 -3.98 8.73
CA ARG A 123 15.84 -3.33 8.20
C ARG A 123 15.42 -2.16 9.12
N PRO A 124 15.31 -0.93 8.59
CA PRO A 124 14.97 0.24 9.39
C PRO A 124 13.60 0.13 10.07
N PHE A 125 13.47 0.72 11.27
CA PHE A 125 12.21 0.76 12.04
C PHE A 125 11.04 1.33 11.24
N GLN A 126 11.29 2.38 10.44
CA GLN A 126 10.30 3.01 9.55
C GLN A 126 9.57 2.01 8.62
N ASN A 127 10.23 0.93 8.18
CA ASN A 127 9.59 -0.08 7.33
C ASN A 127 8.58 -0.94 8.10
N TYR A 128 8.82 -1.19 9.39
CA TYR A 128 7.87 -1.88 10.26
C TYR A 128 6.72 -0.96 10.61
N PHE A 129 7.03 0.28 10.97
CA PHE A 129 6.01 1.30 11.24
C PHE A 129 5.06 1.45 10.04
N HIS A 130 5.58 1.67 8.82
CA HIS A 130 4.78 1.75 7.58
C HIS A 130 3.87 0.53 7.38
N ALA A 131 4.38 -0.68 7.59
CA ALA A 131 3.59 -1.89 7.43
C ALA A 131 2.47 -2.00 8.47
N VAL A 132 2.76 -1.71 9.74
CA VAL A 132 1.77 -1.80 10.82
C VAL A 132 0.69 -0.73 10.67
N THR A 133 1.08 0.53 10.45
CA THR A 133 0.12 1.62 10.25
C THR A 133 -0.71 1.44 8.98
N GLY A 134 -0.15 0.86 7.92
CA GLY A 134 -0.89 0.49 6.72
C GLY A 134 -1.95 -0.58 6.98
N LEU A 135 -1.66 -1.58 7.83
CA LEU A 135 -2.66 -2.58 8.24
C LEU A 135 -3.75 -1.97 9.13
N LEU A 136 -3.38 -1.06 10.05
CA LEU A 136 -4.34 -0.34 10.89
C LEU A 136 -5.27 0.54 10.03
N LEU A 137 -4.75 1.20 9.00
CA LEU A 137 -5.55 1.97 8.05
C LEU A 137 -6.62 1.08 7.38
N ILE A 138 -6.23 -0.11 6.88
CA ILE A 138 -7.17 -1.07 6.30
C ILE A 138 -8.23 -1.51 7.33
N ALA A 139 -7.82 -1.77 8.58
CA ALA A 139 -8.75 -2.14 9.65
C ALA A 139 -9.74 -1.01 9.98
N PHE A 140 -9.27 0.24 10.06
CA PHE A 140 -10.14 1.40 10.26
C PHE A 140 -11.09 1.63 9.08
N ALA A 141 -10.63 1.39 7.85
CA ALA A 141 -11.49 1.45 6.69
C ALA A 141 -12.61 0.38 6.71
N MET A 142 -12.31 -0.84 7.19
CA MET A 142 -13.34 -1.86 7.42
C MET A 142 -14.42 -1.39 8.39
N TYR A 143 -14.01 -0.76 9.50
CA TYR A 143 -14.92 -0.16 10.46
C TYR A 143 -15.77 0.96 9.82
N GLN A 144 -15.16 1.83 9.02
CA GLN A 144 -15.88 2.90 8.33
C GLN A 144 -16.88 2.39 7.30
N VAL A 145 -16.52 1.39 6.50
CA VAL A 145 -17.48 0.78 5.57
C VAL A 145 -18.66 0.18 6.35
N ARG A 146 -18.40 -0.50 7.46
CA ARG A 146 -19.46 -1.10 8.30
C ARG A 146 -20.45 -0.06 8.80
N THR A 147 -19.94 1.03 9.38
CA THR A 147 -20.78 2.11 9.91
C THR A 147 -21.49 2.88 8.80
N GLY A 148 -20.83 3.08 7.65
CA GLY A 148 -21.40 3.74 6.49
C GLY A 148 -22.69 3.08 6.01
N PHE A 149 -22.68 1.76 5.77
CA PHE A 149 -23.87 1.11 5.22
C PHE A 149 -24.91 0.69 6.28
N ARG A 150 -24.50 0.51 7.54
CA ARG A 150 -25.41 0.10 8.63
C ARG A 150 -26.10 1.25 9.32
N THR A 151 -25.41 2.38 9.43
CA THR A 151 -25.80 3.50 10.29
C THR A 151 -26.01 4.75 9.46
N GLU A 152 -25.00 5.16 8.68
CA GLU A 152 -25.11 6.41 7.91
C GLU A 152 -26.12 6.30 6.78
N TRP A 153 -26.17 5.19 6.06
CA TRP A 153 -27.11 5.07 4.96
C TRP A 153 -28.57 5.29 5.39
N PRO A 154 -29.12 4.57 6.39
CA PRO A 154 -30.47 4.85 6.86
C PRO A 154 -30.64 6.25 7.47
N LEU A 155 -29.63 6.73 8.20
CA LEU A 155 -29.71 8.02 8.89
C LEU A 155 -29.75 9.21 7.92
N GLN A 156 -28.89 9.20 6.90
CA GLN A 156 -28.74 10.31 5.96
C GLN A 156 -29.80 10.30 4.85
N THR A 157 -30.36 9.13 4.52
CA THR A 157 -31.32 9.00 3.41
C THR A 157 -32.76 8.81 3.88
N GLY A 158 -32.98 8.45 5.15
CA GLY A 158 -34.29 8.01 5.65
C GLY A 158 -34.76 6.69 5.02
N ARG A 159 -33.93 6.03 4.20
CA ARG A 159 -34.26 4.76 3.56
C ARG A 159 -34.04 3.59 4.50
N GLY A 160 -34.69 2.47 4.19
CA GLY A 160 -34.47 1.21 4.88
C GLY A 160 -33.01 0.71 4.77
N PRO A 161 -32.65 -0.30 5.57
CA PRO A 161 -31.33 -0.89 5.52
C PRO A 161 -31.04 -1.46 4.12
N ILE A 162 -29.77 -1.41 3.71
CA ILE A 162 -29.35 -2.07 2.47
C ILE A 162 -29.47 -3.59 2.59
N SER A 163 -29.42 -4.26 1.43
CA SER A 163 -29.55 -5.72 1.36
C SER A 163 -28.53 -6.44 2.25
N ASN A 164 -28.91 -7.63 2.74
CA ASN A 164 -28.02 -8.42 3.58
C ASN A 164 -26.72 -8.85 2.87
N GLY A 165 -26.67 -8.76 1.54
CA GLY A 165 -25.46 -9.05 0.76
C GLY A 165 -24.25 -8.21 1.19
N ALA A 166 -24.45 -6.96 1.58
CA ALA A 166 -23.36 -6.13 2.08
C ALA A 166 -22.83 -6.59 3.44
N ASN A 167 -23.69 -7.09 4.33
CA ASN A 167 -23.24 -7.71 5.58
C ASN A 167 -22.41 -8.96 5.30
N VAL A 168 -22.90 -9.83 4.40
CA VAL A 168 -22.20 -11.07 4.02
C VAL A 168 -20.84 -10.75 3.42
N PHE A 169 -20.78 -9.83 2.44
CA PHE A 169 -19.52 -9.37 1.86
C PHE A 169 -18.57 -8.87 2.95
N TRP A 170 -19.03 -7.99 3.84
CA TRP A 170 -18.20 -7.43 4.89
C TRP A 170 -17.64 -8.50 5.85
N TYR A 171 -18.46 -9.45 6.29
CA TYR A 171 -18.02 -10.52 7.19
C TYR A 171 -17.02 -11.46 6.52
N VAL A 172 -17.25 -11.81 5.26
CA VAL A 172 -16.27 -12.59 4.48
C VAL A 172 -14.97 -11.82 4.37
N TRP A 173 -15.03 -10.53 4.03
CA TRP A 173 -13.84 -9.72 3.76
C TRP A 173 -13.00 -9.45 5.02
N ILE A 174 -13.65 -9.17 6.16
CA ILE A 174 -12.93 -8.91 7.42
C ILE A 174 -12.24 -10.16 7.98
N VAL A 175 -12.70 -11.37 7.61
CA VAL A 175 -12.04 -12.63 7.98
C VAL A 175 -10.99 -13.02 6.94
N LEU A 176 -11.36 -12.98 5.66
CA LEU A 176 -10.51 -13.41 4.55
C LEU A 176 -9.20 -12.62 4.48
N LEU A 177 -9.27 -11.28 4.54
CA LEU A 177 -8.07 -10.46 4.35
C LEU A 177 -7.01 -10.68 5.43
N PRO A 178 -7.31 -10.67 6.75
CA PRO A 178 -6.33 -11.02 7.76
C PRO A 178 -5.79 -12.43 7.58
N VAL A 179 -6.63 -13.42 7.32
CA VAL A 179 -6.20 -14.81 7.14
C VAL A 179 -5.19 -14.92 6.00
N VAL A 180 -5.50 -14.37 4.83
CA VAL A 180 -4.59 -14.40 3.67
C VAL A 180 -3.32 -13.61 3.97
N TYR A 181 -3.42 -12.42 4.56
CA TYR A 181 -2.23 -11.62 4.87
C TYR A 181 -1.28 -12.33 5.84
N PHE A 182 -1.81 -12.87 6.95
CA PHE A 182 -1.02 -13.54 7.98
C PHE A 182 -0.51 -14.91 7.52
N ALA A 183 -1.24 -15.63 6.68
CA ALA A 183 -0.70 -16.80 5.98
C ALA A 183 0.58 -16.42 5.21
N GLY A 184 0.53 -15.35 4.42
CA GLY A 184 1.71 -14.82 3.72
C GLY A 184 2.86 -14.46 4.66
N VAL A 185 2.58 -13.91 5.85
CA VAL A 185 3.62 -13.67 6.88
C VAL A 185 4.23 -14.99 7.33
N ILE A 186 3.42 -15.93 7.80
CA ILE A 186 3.88 -17.22 8.35
C ILE A 186 4.72 -17.98 7.33
N PHE A 187 4.26 -18.08 6.08
CA PHE A 187 4.94 -18.86 5.06
C PHE A 187 6.19 -18.19 4.50
N LEU A 188 6.23 -16.85 4.41
CA LEU A 188 7.31 -16.14 3.71
C LEU A 188 8.32 -15.46 4.63
N ILE A 189 8.07 -15.35 5.94
CA ILE A 189 8.95 -14.63 6.87
C ILE A 189 10.34 -15.25 6.95
N ARG A 190 10.44 -16.58 6.96
CA ARG A 190 11.73 -17.29 7.00
C ARG A 190 12.57 -16.96 5.78
N ARG A 191 11.95 -16.99 4.60
CA ARG A 191 12.59 -16.64 3.33
C ARG A 191 13.01 -15.18 3.31
N GLN A 192 12.15 -14.27 3.78
CA GLN A 192 12.48 -12.86 3.88
C GLN A 192 13.73 -12.63 4.73
N PHE A 193 13.80 -13.24 5.92
CA PHE A 193 14.98 -13.10 6.78
C PHE A 193 16.25 -13.76 6.22
N ALA A 194 16.12 -14.85 5.45
CA ALA A 194 17.25 -15.45 4.75
C ALA A 194 17.83 -14.51 3.69
N LEU A 195 16.97 -13.91 2.84
CA LEU A 195 17.40 -12.94 1.82
C LEU A 195 18.03 -11.68 2.44
N GLU A 196 17.43 -11.15 3.50
CA GLU A 196 18.00 -10.01 4.22
C GLU A 196 19.36 -10.34 4.86
N ARG A 197 19.59 -11.60 5.25
CA ARG A 197 20.89 -12.06 5.78
C ARG A 197 21.94 -12.20 4.68
N GLN A 198 21.57 -12.77 3.54
CA GLN A 198 22.46 -12.90 2.39
C GLN A 198 22.89 -11.53 1.85
N ALA A 199 21.96 -10.57 1.77
CA ALA A 199 22.25 -9.20 1.38
C ALA A 199 23.28 -8.51 2.29
N ARG A 200 23.34 -8.88 3.58
CA ARG A 200 24.34 -8.39 4.53
C ARG A 200 25.72 -9.00 4.34
N MET A 201 25.79 -10.28 3.95
CA MET A 201 27.05 -11.00 3.78
C MET A 201 27.72 -10.71 2.43
N GLY A 202 26.93 -10.46 1.39
CA GLY A 202 27.46 -10.16 0.04
C GLY A 202 28.24 -8.84 -0.04
N ASP A 203 27.96 -7.86 0.83
CA ASP A 203 28.68 -6.58 0.88
C ASP A 203 30.01 -6.67 1.66
N THR A 204 30.12 -7.59 2.61
CA THR A 204 31.38 -7.78 3.36
C THR A 204 32.45 -8.53 2.57
N GLY A 205 32.08 -9.24 1.49
CA GLY A 205 33.01 -10.05 0.68
C GLY A 205 33.72 -9.29 -0.45
N SER A 206 33.33 -8.05 -0.77
CA SER A 206 33.95 -7.21 -1.81
C SER A 206 35.05 -6.28 -1.27
N THR A 207 35.51 -6.51 -0.03
CA THR A 207 36.62 -5.77 0.61
C THR A 207 37.94 -6.54 0.60
N GLU A 208 38.11 -7.53 -0.28
CA GLU A 208 39.45 -7.92 -0.71
C GLU A 208 39.96 -6.78 -1.62
N PRO A 209 41.06 -6.09 -1.27
CA PRO A 209 41.67 -5.14 -2.18
C PRO A 209 42.00 -5.92 -3.46
N ASN A 210 41.52 -5.43 -4.62
CA ASN A 210 42.11 -5.87 -5.88
C ASN A 210 43.61 -5.63 -5.76
N GLU A 211 44.39 -6.70 -5.60
CA GLU A 211 45.83 -6.59 -5.81
C GLU A 211 45.99 -5.92 -7.18
N PRO A 212 46.75 -4.83 -7.27
CA PRO A 212 47.04 -4.26 -8.57
C PRO A 212 47.72 -5.37 -9.37
N MET A 213 47.07 -5.81 -10.45
CA MET A 213 47.69 -6.72 -11.40
C MET A 213 49.05 -6.14 -11.75
N ALA A 214 50.11 -6.76 -11.22
CA ALA A 214 51.46 -6.44 -11.56
C ALA A 214 51.58 -6.65 -13.06
N HIS A 215 51.64 -5.56 -13.80
CA HIS A 215 51.94 -5.56 -15.22
C HIS A 215 53.32 -6.19 -15.34
N GLN A 216 53.38 -7.48 -15.69
CA GLN A 216 54.64 -8.09 -16.06
C GLN A 216 55.10 -7.37 -17.33
N VAL A 217 56.09 -6.50 -17.15
CA VAL A 217 56.84 -5.92 -18.25
C VAL A 217 57.77 -7.02 -18.72
N GLU A 218 57.43 -7.66 -19.84
CA GLU A 218 58.36 -8.55 -20.52
C GLU A 218 59.61 -7.75 -20.94
N PRO A 219 60.83 -8.25 -20.70
CA PRO A 219 62.04 -7.59 -21.18
C PRO A 219 62.14 -7.73 -22.70
N SER A 220 62.13 -6.58 -23.39
CA SER A 220 62.49 -6.48 -24.80
C SER A 220 63.93 -6.97 -25.01
N THR A 221 64.09 -8.09 -25.72
CA THR A 221 65.38 -8.58 -26.21
C THR A 221 65.86 -7.67 -27.33
N ALA A 222 66.72 -6.72 -26.98
CA ALA A 222 67.51 -5.95 -27.94
C ALA A 222 68.63 -6.84 -28.50
N THR A 223 68.49 -7.27 -29.75
CA THR A 223 69.55 -7.92 -30.52
C THR A 223 70.57 -6.87 -30.94
N SER A 224 71.78 -6.94 -30.40
CA SER A 224 72.93 -6.19 -30.89
C SER A 224 73.54 -6.87 -32.12
N THR A 225 73.55 -6.19 -33.25
CA THR A 225 74.50 -6.39 -34.35
C THR A 225 75.28 -5.06 -34.44
N GLY A 226 76.57 -5.00 -34.10
CA GLY A 226 77.69 -5.61 -34.82
C GLY A 226 78.38 -4.50 -35.63
N LYS A 227 79.52 -3.97 -35.14
CA LYS A 227 80.39 -3.02 -35.84
C LYS A 227 81.55 -3.75 -36.56
N ALA A 228 82.05 -3.09 -37.62
CA ALA A 228 83.30 -3.29 -38.38
C ALA A 228 83.26 -4.40 -39.45
N GLN A 229 83.74 -4.24 -40.69
CA GLN A 229 84.67 -3.29 -41.32
C GLN A 229 84.11 -2.71 -42.63
#